data_AF-A0A645HJZ8-F1
#
_entry.id   AF-A0A645HJZ8-F1
#
_cell.length_a   1.000
_cell.length_b   1.000
_cell.length_c   1.000
_cell.angle_alpha   90.00
_cell.angle_beta   90.00
_cell.angle_gamma   90.00
#
_symmetry.space_group_name_H-M   'P 1'
#
loop_
_entity.id
_entity.type
_entity.pdbx_description
1 polymer ?
#
loop_
_entity_poly.entity_id
_entity_poly.type
_entity_poly.pdbx_seq_one_letter_code
_entity_poly.pdbx_strand_id
1 'polypeptide(L)'
;MDKFRGHGLAKRIKRKAFELSRQRYPNAKIFGLTTGLAVMKINSELGYKPVTFSELTDDEAFWKGCQSCVNYDILQRTNRKHCLCTGMLFDPEKEKEK
;
A
#
# COMPACT_ATOMS: atom_id res chain seq x y z
N MET A 1 -14.53 -19.38 11.82
CA MET A 1 -13.64 -19.12 10.66
C MET A 1 -12.43 -18.29 11.12
N ASP A 2 -11.85 -18.57 12.30
CA ASP A 2 -11.10 -17.54 13.05
C ASP A 2 -9.73 -18.00 13.59
N LYS A 3 -9.27 -19.20 13.22
CA LYS A 3 -8.09 -19.86 13.81
C LYS A 3 -6.79 -19.02 13.81
N PHE A 4 -6.70 -18.01 12.94
CA PHE A 4 -5.50 -17.20 12.78
C PHE A 4 -5.74 -15.68 12.92
N ARG A 5 -6.98 -15.25 13.21
CA ARG A 5 -7.27 -13.84 13.49
C ARG A 5 -6.69 -13.47 14.86
N GLY A 6 -6.21 -12.24 15.01
CA GLY A 6 -5.59 -11.76 16.26
C GLY A 6 -4.17 -12.30 16.56
N HIS A 7 -3.74 -13.40 15.93
CA HIS A 7 -2.42 -14.02 16.16
C HIS A 7 -1.24 -13.33 15.44
N GLY A 8 -1.45 -12.14 14.86
CA GLY A 8 -0.40 -11.40 14.14
C GLY A 8 0.09 -12.07 12.85
N LEU A 9 -0.60 -13.08 12.31
CA LEU A 9 -0.19 -13.80 11.11
C LEU A 9 -0.03 -12.87 9.90
N ALA A 10 -1.02 -11.99 9.66
CA ALA A 10 -0.98 -11.03 8.56
C ALA A 10 0.25 -10.10 8.63
N LYS A 11 0.63 -9.67 9.86
CA LYS A 11 1.83 -8.86 10.09
C LYS A 11 3.11 -9.62 9.73
N ARG A 12 3.21 -10.90 10.12
CA ARG A 12 4.35 -11.76 9.78
C ARG A 12 4.47 -11.99 8.27
N ILE A 13 3.36 -12.29 7.60
CA ILE A 13 3.31 -12.46 6.13
C ILE A 13 3.75 -11.17 5.44
N LYS A 14 3.16 -10.04 5.83
CA LYS A 14 3.46 -8.75 5.22
C LYS A 14 4.92 -8.32 5.42
N ARG A 15 5.49 -8.58 6.59
CA ARG A 15 6.92 -8.36 6.85
C ARG A 15 7.79 -9.21 5.93
N LYS A 16 7.50 -10.51 5.79
CA LYS A 16 8.26 -11.40 4.91
C LYS A 16 8.15 -11.01 3.44
N ALA A 17 6.95 -10.63 2.99
CA ALA A 17 6.74 -10.09 1.65
C ALA A 17 7.55 -8.81 1.43
N PHE A 18 7.55 -7.89 2.41
CA PHE A 18 8.34 -6.66 2.33
C PHE A 18 9.84 -6.96 2.26
N GLU A 19 10.39 -7.76 3.18
CA GLU A 19 11.80 -8.19 3.18
C GLU A 19 12.21 -8.78 1.82
N LEU A 20 11.39 -9.69 1.28
CA LEU A 20 11.65 -10.31 -0.03
C LEU A 20 11.62 -9.29 -1.17
N SER A 21 10.63 -8.37 -1.17
CA SER A 21 10.56 -7.30 -2.16
C SER A 21 11.78 -6.39 -2.10
N ARG A 22 12.27 -6.07 -0.90
CA ARG A 22 13.49 -5.26 -0.71
C ARG A 22 14.76 -5.97 -1.18
N GLN A 23 14.82 -7.30 -1.04
CA GLN A 23 15.93 -8.10 -1.56
C GLN A 23 15.92 -8.18 -3.09
N ARG A 24 14.76 -8.41 -3.70
CA ARG A 24 14.63 -8.57 -5.18
C ARG A 24 14.70 -7.24 -5.93
N TYR A 25 14.14 -6.18 -5.34
CA TYR A 25 14.01 -4.86 -5.96
C TYR A 25 14.52 -3.77 -5.01
N PRO A 26 15.84 -3.73 -4.74
CA PRO A 26 16.43 -2.87 -3.70
C PRO A 26 16.25 -1.37 -3.97
N ASN A 27 16.07 -0.95 -5.22
CA ASN A 27 15.88 0.47 -5.54
C ASN A 27 14.40 0.83 -5.81
N ALA A 28 13.51 -0.16 -5.83
CA ALA A 28 12.10 0.09 -6.11
C ALA A 28 11.40 0.71 -4.90
N LYS A 29 10.55 1.71 -5.18
CA LYS A 29 9.52 2.16 -4.25
C LYS A 29 8.45 1.08 -4.12
N ILE A 30 7.85 0.95 -2.94
CA ILE A 30 6.78 -0.01 -2.69
C ILE A 30 5.58 0.75 -2.17
N PHE A 31 4.43 0.59 -2.81
CA PHE A 31 3.21 1.28 -2.39
C PHE A 31 2.01 0.34 -2.30
N GLY A 32 0.96 0.82 -1.65
CA GLY A 32 -0.31 0.13 -1.60
C GLY A 32 -1.44 1.06 -1.16
N LEU A 33 -2.65 0.60 -1.43
CA LEU A 33 -3.90 1.25 -1.04
C LEU A 33 -4.52 0.49 0.14
N THR A 34 -5.10 1.21 1.10
CA THR A 34 -5.82 0.59 2.22
C THR A 34 -6.90 1.51 2.77
N THR A 35 -7.99 0.94 3.27
CA THR A 35 -9.00 1.64 4.09
C THR A 35 -8.88 1.28 5.58
N GLY A 36 -8.17 0.19 5.92
CA GLY A 36 -8.14 -0.36 7.27
C GLY A 36 -7.02 0.20 8.13
N LEU A 37 -7.36 0.67 9.34
CA LEU A 37 -6.40 1.18 10.33
C LEU A 37 -5.34 0.14 10.74
N ALA A 38 -5.74 -1.13 10.87
CA ALA A 38 -4.81 -2.21 11.20
C ALA A 38 -3.71 -2.37 10.12
N VAL A 39 -4.08 -2.24 8.85
CA VAL A 39 -3.13 -2.31 7.72
C VAL A 39 -2.26 -1.06 7.66
N MET A 40 -2.83 0.12 7.93
CA MET A 40 -2.07 1.37 8.03
C MET A 40 -1.00 1.29 9.13
N LYS A 41 -1.35 0.78 10.32
CA LYS A 41 -0.38 0.57 11.42
C LYS A 41 0.75 -0.36 11.02
N ILE A 42 0.43 -1.50 10.39
CA ILE A 42 1.47 -2.44 9.91
C ILE A 42 2.36 -1.78 8.85
N ASN A 43 1.79 -0.98 7.95
CA ASN A 43 2.53 -0.22 6.93
C ASN A 43 3.49 0.79 7.55
N SER A 44 3.02 1.59 8.52
CA SER A 44 3.84 2.57 9.22
C SER A 44 5.02 1.93 9.96
N GLU A 45 4.80 0.78 10.60
CA GLU A 45 5.88 0.01 11.23
C GLU A 45 6.93 -0.51 10.23
N LEU A 46 6.56 -0.68 8.96
CA LEU A 46 7.47 -1.06 7.87
C LEU A 46 8.09 0.15 7.16
N GLY A 47 7.86 1.37 7.63
CA GLY A 47 8.42 2.60 7.08
C GLY A 47 7.60 3.25 5.95
N TYR A 48 6.40 2.76 5.66
CA TYR A 48 5.52 3.40 4.68
C TYR A 48 4.96 4.70 5.26
N LYS A 49 4.88 5.73 4.42
CA LYS A 49 4.31 7.02 4.76
C LYS A 49 3.04 7.26 3.93
N PRO A 50 2.00 7.90 4.49
CA PRO A 50 0.83 8.29 3.71
C PRO A 50 1.25 9.31 2.63
N VAL A 51 0.70 9.15 1.43
CA VAL A 51 0.99 10.00 0.26
C VAL A 51 -0.28 10.26 -0.54
N THR A 52 -0.22 11.27 -1.40
CA THR A 52 -1.28 11.54 -2.38
C THR A 52 -1.24 10.52 -3.52
N PHE A 53 -2.35 10.32 -4.24
CA PHE A 53 -2.38 9.33 -5.34
C PHE A 53 -1.46 9.71 -6.51
N SER A 54 -1.22 11.01 -6.70
CA SER A 54 -0.24 11.53 -7.66
C SER A 54 1.20 11.08 -7.39
N GLU A 55 1.51 10.58 -6.20
CA GLU A 55 2.84 10.07 -5.86
C GLU A 55 2.98 8.55 -6.05
N LEU A 56 1.92 7.86 -6.47
CA LEU A 56 1.89 6.40 -6.57
C LEU A 56 2.36 5.89 -7.93
N THR A 57 1.49 5.97 -8.94
CA THR A 57 1.75 5.47 -10.29
C THR A 57 0.72 6.02 -11.28
N ASP A 58 1.14 6.20 -12.52
CA ASP A 58 0.27 6.51 -13.65
C ASP A 58 -0.09 5.26 -14.47
N ASP A 59 0.34 4.06 -14.03
CA ASP A 59 0.09 2.80 -14.72
C ASP A 59 -1.41 2.43 -14.73
N GLU A 60 -2.02 2.46 -15.91
CA GLU A 60 -3.42 2.08 -16.09
C GLU A 60 -3.73 0.64 -15.71
N ALA A 61 -2.78 -0.29 -15.86
CA ALA A 61 -2.99 -1.68 -15.49
C ALA A 61 -3.21 -1.83 -13.97
N PHE A 62 -2.51 -1.04 -13.16
CA PHE A 62 -2.75 -0.96 -11.72
C PHE A 62 -4.17 -0.45 -11.43
N TRP A 63 -4.56 0.67 -12.06
CA TRP A 63 -5.86 1.30 -11.81
C TRP A 63 -7.05 0.47 -12.31
N LYS A 64 -6.87 -0.37 -13.33
CA LYS A 64 -7.88 -1.36 -13.75
C LYS A 64 -8.21 -2.33 -12.63
N GLY A 65 -7.27 -2.65 -11.74
CA GLY A 65 -7.51 -3.48 -10.57
C GLY A 65 -8.52 -2.88 -9.59
N CYS A 66 -8.72 -1.55 -9.60
CA CYS A 66 -9.73 -0.91 -8.75
C CYS A 66 -11.16 -1.07 -9.29
N GLN A 67 -11.37 -1.56 -10.52
CA GLN A 67 -12.71 -1.69 -11.14
C GLN A 67 -13.66 -2.60 -10.38
N SER A 68 -13.13 -3.60 -9.67
CA SER A 68 -13.93 -4.50 -8.83
C SER A 68 -14.23 -3.92 -7.44
N CYS A 69 -13.69 -2.75 -7.10
CA CYS A 69 -13.95 -2.10 -5.82
C CYS A 69 -15.31 -1.41 -5.83
N VAL A 70 -16.08 -1.57 -4.75
CA VAL A 70 -17.37 -0.89 -4.57
C VAL A 70 -17.29 0.64 -4.64
N ASN A 71 -16.10 1.22 -4.46
CA ASN A 71 -15.83 2.66 -4.49
C ASN A 71 -15.19 3.12 -5.81
N TYR A 72 -15.22 2.29 -6.86
CA TYR A 72 -14.57 2.62 -8.14
C TYR A 72 -15.15 3.88 -8.78
N ASP A 73 -16.44 4.15 -8.60
CA ASP A 73 -17.10 5.35 -9.10
C ASP A 73 -16.47 6.64 -8.53
N ILE A 74 -16.09 6.64 -7.25
CA ILE A 74 -15.39 7.76 -6.61
C ILE A 74 -14.05 7.98 -7.31
N LEU A 75 -13.26 6.91 -7.50
CA LEU A 75 -11.97 6.99 -8.17
C LEU A 75 -12.09 7.59 -9.60
N GLN A 76 -13.15 7.25 -10.34
CA GLN A 76 -13.42 7.82 -11.66
C GLN A 76 -13.77 9.31 -11.57
N ARG A 77 -14.72 9.69 -10.70
CA ARG A 77 -15.18 11.09 -10.57
C ARG A 77 -14.08 12.04 -10.11
N THR A 78 -13.10 11.54 -9.36
CA THR A 78 -11.96 12.34 -8.87
C THR A 78 -10.78 12.35 -9.85
N ASN A 79 -10.91 11.74 -11.04
CA ASN A 79 -9.80 11.54 -11.98
C ASN A 79 -8.56 10.92 -11.30
N ARG A 80 -8.77 9.89 -10.47
CA ARG A 80 -7.71 9.16 -9.75
C ARG A 80 -6.87 10.03 -8.80
N LYS A 81 -7.32 11.25 -8.47
CA LYS A 81 -6.61 12.13 -7.54
C LYS A 81 -6.76 11.71 -6.08
N HIS A 82 -7.89 11.08 -5.74
CA HIS A 82 -8.16 10.54 -4.41
C HIS A 82 -9.31 9.51 -4.43
N CYS A 83 -9.37 8.66 -3.41
CA CYS A 83 -10.47 7.73 -3.14
C CYS A 83 -10.61 7.58 -1.62
N LEU A 84 -11.56 6.76 -1.14
CA LEU A 84 -11.65 6.40 0.28
C LEU A 84 -10.43 5.60 0.77
N CYS A 85 -9.66 5.02 -0.15
CA CYS A 85 -8.39 4.38 0.18
C CYS A 85 -7.31 5.41 0.47
N THR A 86 -6.50 5.15 1.49
CA THR A 86 -5.24 5.85 1.75
C THR A 86 -4.12 5.22 0.93
N GLY A 87 -3.41 6.04 0.15
CA GLY A 87 -2.16 5.66 -0.49
C GLY A 87 -1.03 5.70 0.52
N MET A 88 -0.23 4.64 0.59
CA MET A 88 0.97 4.60 1.43
C MET A 88 2.16 4.13 0.61
N LEU A 89 3.29 4.82 0.76
CA LEU A 89 4.51 4.64 -0.01
C LEU A 89 5.70 4.42 0.92
N PHE A 90 6.46 3.37 0.65
CA PHE A 90 7.82 3.18 1.12
C PHE A 90 8.77 3.60 0.00
N ASP A 91 9.66 4.54 0.31
CA ASP A 91 10.68 5.05 -0.61
C ASP A 91 12.07 4.74 -0.05
N PRO A 92 12.84 3.82 -0.67
CA PRO A 92 14.12 3.39 -0.14
C PRO A 92 15.18 4.49 -0.15
N GLU A 93 15.05 5.51 -0.99
CA GLU A 93 16.01 6.62 -1.03
C GLU A 93 15.82 7.54 0.16
N LYS A 94 14.56 7.84 0.51
CA LYS A 94 14.21 8.67 1.69
C LYS A 94 14.54 8.03 3.03
N GLU A 95 14.80 6.73 3.05
CA GLU A 95 15.25 6.01 4.27
C GLU A 95 16.78 5.96 4.38
N LYS A 96 17.55 6.24 3.32
CA LYS A 96 19.02 6.39 3.40
C LYS A 96 19.46 7.75 3.95
N GLU A 97 18.57 8.74 3.88
CA GLU A 97 18.80 10.12 4.35
C GLU A 97 18.52 10.31 5.86
N LYS A 98 18.15 9.24 6.57
CA LYS A 98 18.01 9.22 8.04
C LYS A 98 19.19 8.52 8.69
#